data_AF-A4ED98-F1
#
_entry.id   AF-A4ED98-F1
#
_cell.length_a   1.000
_cell.length_b   1.000
_cell.length_c   1.000
_cell.angle_alpha   90.00
_cell.angle_beta   90.00
_cell.angle_gamma   90.00
#
_symmetry.space_group_name_H-M   'P 1'
#
loop_
_entity.id
_entity.type
_entity.pdbx_description
1 polymer ?
#
loop_
_entity_poly.entity_id
_entity_poly.type
_entity_poly.pdbx_seq_one_letter_code
_entity_poly.pdbx_strand_id
1 'polypeptide(L)'
;MLAWPLAAQEIVTTPIEEIPLDELIGQLTTTPTEEEEEFLTTSTEAVMQDVATASGGDLRILDKLTGQVSDVSLETGQTATLGFLSVKLNECRYPIENPSGDAFTQIVVRDNEGTLFSGWMLASAPALNAMDHPRYDVWALRCMTS
;
A
#
# COMPACT_ATOMS: atom_id res chain seq x y z
N MET A 1 -38.89 37.61 33.01
CA MET A 1 -37.53 37.86 33.53
C MET A 1 -37.45 37.34 34.95
N LEU A 2 -37.04 36.10 35.16
CA LEU A 2 -36.66 35.56 36.47
C LEU A 2 -35.44 34.66 36.25
N ALA A 3 -34.33 35.08 36.84
CA ALA A 3 -33.04 34.42 36.82
C ALA A 3 -33.09 33.16 37.70
N TRP A 4 -32.59 32.05 37.19
CA TRP A 4 -32.28 30.88 38.01
C TRP A 4 -30.81 30.93 38.47
N PRO A 5 -30.52 30.55 39.73
CA PRO A 5 -29.15 30.47 40.21
C PRO A 5 -28.45 29.27 39.57
N LEU A 6 -27.19 29.50 39.20
CA LEU A 6 -26.23 28.52 38.73
C LEU A 6 -25.94 27.56 39.89
N ALA A 7 -26.47 26.33 39.84
CA ALA A 7 -26.01 25.27 40.72
C ALA A 7 -24.65 24.77 40.21
N ALA A 8 -23.59 25.08 40.95
CA ALA A 8 -22.28 24.48 40.75
C ALA A 8 -22.38 22.97 41.01
N GLN A 9 -21.91 22.15 40.07
CA GLN A 9 -21.75 20.72 40.29
C GLN A 9 -20.34 20.48 40.84
N GLU A 10 -20.24 19.93 42.05
CA GLU A 10 -18.98 19.49 42.62
C GLU A 10 -18.44 18.28 41.85
N ILE A 11 -17.16 18.34 41.49
CA ILE A 11 -16.45 17.23 40.86
C ILE A 11 -16.07 16.26 41.97
N VAL A 12 -16.79 15.14 42.05
CA VAL A 12 -16.41 14.02 42.91
C VAL A 12 -15.21 13.32 42.27
N THR A 13 -14.03 13.50 42.86
CA THR A 13 -12.83 12.73 42.48
C THR A 13 -12.88 11.39 43.19
N THR A 14 -13.28 10.35 42.47
CA THR A 14 -13.12 8.97 42.96
C THR A 14 -11.65 8.57 42.83
N PRO A 15 -11.01 8.02 43.86
CA PRO A 15 -9.68 7.44 43.71
C PRO A 15 -9.74 6.25 42.74
N ILE A 16 -8.77 6.18 41.83
CA ILE A 16 -8.61 5.06 40.89
C ILE A 16 -8.12 3.89 41.73
N GLU A 17 -8.95 2.87 41.91
CA GLU A 17 -8.57 1.67 42.63
C GLU A 17 -7.46 0.94 41.84
N GLU A 18 -6.33 0.70 42.50
CA GLU A 18 -5.18 0.02 41.90
C GLU A 18 -5.58 -1.43 41.59
N ILE A 19 -5.71 -1.75 40.31
CA ILE A 19 -5.96 -3.12 39.84
C ILE A 19 -4.75 -3.97 40.25
N PRO A 20 -4.93 -5.08 40.98
CA PRO A 20 -3.82 -5.92 41.41
C PRO A 20 -3.12 -6.56 40.19
N LEU A 21 -1.80 -6.40 40.13
CA LEU A 21 -0.95 -6.83 39.02
C LEU A 21 -1.04 -8.35 38.75
N ASP A 22 -1.47 -9.14 39.74
CA ASP A 22 -1.64 -10.58 39.66
C ASP A 22 -2.72 -11.00 38.65
N GLU A 23 -3.74 -10.15 38.44
CA GLU A 23 -4.80 -10.41 37.45
C GLU A 23 -4.32 -10.16 36.01
N LEU A 24 -3.35 -9.25 35.84
CA LEU A 24 -2.73 -8.95 34.55
C LEU A 24 -1.76 -10.04 34.09
N ILE A 25 -1.08 -10.73 35.01
CA ILE A 25 -0.14 -11.81 34.70
C ILE A 25 -0.89 -13.11 34.33
N GLY A 26 -2.09 -13.32 34.87
CA GLY A 26 -2.96 -14.47 34.53
C GLY A 26 -3.37 -14.52 33.06
N GLN A 27 -3.38 -13.39 32.35
CA GLN A 27 -3.72 -13.32 30.92
C GLN A 27 -2.54 -13.54 29.97
N LEU A 28 -1.31 -13.56 30.48
CA LEU A 28 -0.10 -13.80 29.69
C LEU A 28 0.40 -15.25 29.81
N THR A 29 -0.27 -16.08 30.61
CA THR A 29 0.01 -17.52 30.64
C THR A 29 -0.77 -18.19 29.52
N THR A 30 -0.32 -17.98 28.29
CA THR A 30 -0.53 -18.97 27.24
C THR A 30 0.25 -20.19 27.67
N THR A 31 -0.42 -21.21 28.21
CA THR A 31 0.09 -22.58 28.23
C THR A 31 0.70 -22.83 26.84
N PRO A 32 1.92 -23.37 26.69
CA PRO A 32 2.32 -23.93 25.42
C PRO A 32 1.45 -25.17 25.26
N THR A 33 0.24 -24.98 24.74
CA THR A 33 -0.44 -26.06 24.05
C THR A 33 0.56 -26.44 22.97
N GLU A 34 1.04 -27.67 23.02
CA GLU A 34 1.51 -28.41 21.86
C GLU A 34 0.31 -28.56 20.91
N GLU A 35 -0.25 -27.44 20.48
CA GLU A 35 -0.97 -27.35 19.24
C GLU A 35 0.14 -27.43 18.22
N GLU A 36 0.34 -28.64 17.71
CA GLU A 36 0.82 -28.88 16.37
C GLU A 36 0.06 -27.87 15.50
N GLU A 37 0.64 -26.69 15.31
CA GLU A 37 0.30 -25.84 14.19
C GLU A 37 0.67 -26.72 13.00
N GLU A 38 -0.32 -27.46 12.53
CA GLU A 38 -0.40 -27.94 11.17
C GLU A 38 -0.29 -26.66 10.35
N PHE A 39 0.96 -26.22 10.13
CA PHE A 39 1.33 -25.23 9.15
C PHE A 39 0.87 -25.86 7.86
N LEU A 40 -0.40 -25.56 7.54
CA LEU A 40 -1.11 -26.12 6.43
C LEU A 40 -0.28 -25.71 5.23
N THR A 41 0.56 -26.65 4.81
CA THR A 41 1.34 -26.61 3.59
C THR A 41 0.34 -26.85 2.48
N THR A 42 -0.64 -25.94 2.36
CA THR A 42 -1.29 -25.71 1.08
C THR A 42 -0.18 -25.16 0.21
N SER A 43 0.50 -26.06 -0.48
CA SER A 43 1.21 -25.73 -1.70
C SER A 43 0.16 -25.14 -2.63
N THR A 44 -0.03 -23.82 -2.57
CA THR A 44 -0.81 -23.09 -3.56
C THR A 44 -0.17 -23.37 -4.90
N GLU A 45 -0.80 -24.22 -5.70
CA GLU A 45 -0.37 -24.47 -7.06
C GLU A 45 -0.36 -23.14 -7.82
N ALA A 46 0.72 -22.88 -8.56
CA ALA A 46 0.83 -21.67 -9.35
C ALA A 46 -0.23 -21.68 -10.46
N VAL A 47 -1.26 -20.85 -10.32
CA VAL A 47 -2.27 -20.67 -11.36
C VAL A 47 -1.65 -19.88 -12.52
N MET A 48 -1.58 -20.51 -13.68
CA MET A 48 -1.17 -19.85 -14.92
C MET A 48 -2.33 -19.01 -15.42
N GLN A 49 -2.13 -17.70 -15.50
CA GLN A 49 -3.14 -16.74 -15.96
C GLN A 49 -2.79 -16.22 -17.36
N ASP A 50 -3.77 -16.20 -18.25
CA ASP A 50 -3.61 -15.58 -19.57
C ASP A 50 -3.62 -14.06 -19.46
N VAL A 51 -2.61 -13.43 -20.02
CA VAL A 51 -2.41 -11.97 -19.97
C VAL A 51 -2.40 -11.37 -21.37
N ALA A 52 -3.01 -10.19 -21.52
CA ALA A 52 -2.96 -9.38 -22.74
C ALA A 52 -2.20 -8.08 -22.48
N THR A 53 -1.70 -7.46 -23.54
CA THR A 53 -1.00 -6.16 -23.49
C THR A 53 -1.96 -5.02 -23.78
N ALA A 54 -1.87 -3.93 -23.01
CA ALA A 54 -2.62 -2.71 -23.18
C ALA A 54 -1.84 -1.64 -23.97
N SER A 55 -2.55 -0.63 -24.49
CA SER A 55 -1.91 0.51 -25.17
C SER A 55 -1.18 1.44 -24.20
N GLY A 56 -1.54 1.41 -22.92
CA GLY A 56 -0.95 2.25 -21.87
C GLY A 56 -1.34 1.81 -20.48
N GLY A 57 -0.99 2.63 -19.50
CA GLY A 57 -1.30 2.39 -18.10
C GLY A 57 -1.25 3.67 -17.26
N ASP A 58 -1.96 3.62 -16.14
CA ASP A 58 -1.96 4.66 -15.12
C ASP A 58 -0.94 4.29 -14.04
N LEU A 59 -0.07 5.23 -13.71
CA LEU A 59 0.90 5.13 -12.62
C LEU A 59 0.62 6.24 -11.61
N ARG A 60 0.93 5.98 -10.34
CA ARG A 60 0.88 6.96 -9.27
C ARG A 60 2.28 7.25 -8.77
N ILE A 61 2.52 8.51 -8.44
CA ILE A 61 3.79 9.03 -7.97
C ILE A 61 3.55 9.78 -6.66
N LEU A 62 4.30 9.44 -5.63
CA LEU A 62 4.31 10.13 -4.34
C LEU A 62 5.65 10.82 -4.11
N ASP A 63 5.63 12.11 -3.84
CA ASP A 63 6.76 12.80 -3.20
C ASP A 63 6.63 12.64 -1.68
N LYS A 64 7.47 11.78 -1.10
CA LYS A 64 7.48 11.44 0.33
C LYS A 64 7.88 12.61 1.23
N LEU A 65 8.53 13.65 0.69
CA LEU A 65 8.91 14.84 1.46
C LEU A 65 7.75 15.83 1.57
N THR A 66 6.93 15.97 0.53
CA THR A 66 5.81 16.92 0.50
C THR A 66 4.45 16.27 0.75
N GLY A 67 4.36 14.94 0.63
CA GLY A 67 3.10 14.19 0.64
C GLY A 67 2.27 14.34 -0.63
N GLN A 68 2.79 14.99 -1.67
CA GLN A 68 2.04 15.22 -2.91
C GLN A 68 1.94 13.92 -3.72
N VAL A 69 0.71 13.57 -4.09
CA VAL A 69 0.40 12.43 -4.96
C VAL A 69 0.02 12.96 -6.35
N SER A 70 0.53 12.32 -7.39
CA SER A 70 0.23 12.64 -8.79
C SER A 70 -0.01 11.37 -9.59
N ASP A 71 -1.11 11.33 -10.32
CA ASP A 71 -1.42 10.24 -11.24
C ASP A 71 -1.03 10.63 -12.66
N VAL A 72 -0.38 9.72 -13.37
CA VAL A 72 0.03 9.91 -14.76
C VAL A 72 -0.47 8.76 -15.62
N SER A 73 -1.19 9.10 -16.68
CA SER A 73 -1.55 8.18 -17.74
C SER A 73 -0.48 8.22 -18.82
N LEU A 74 0.10 7.06 -19.13
CA LEU A 74 1.16 6.92 -20.12
C LEU A 74 0.76 5.89 -21.18
N GLU A 75 0.96 6.23 -22.44
CA GLU A 75 1.00 5.24 -23.51
C GLU A 75 2.27 4.39 -23.41
N THR A 76 2.23 3.19 -23.98
CA THR A 76 3.38 2.29 -24.03
C THR A 76 4.51 2.94 -24.81
N GLY A 77 5.68 3.05 -24.18
CA GLY A 77 6.85 3.75 -24.69
C GLY A 77 6.94 5.23 -24.28
N GLN A 78 5.86 5.80 -23.75
CA GLN A 78 5.81 7.20 -23.31
C GLN A 78 6.56 7.39 -21.98
N THR A 79 7.04 8.62 -21.77
CA THR A 79 7.72 9.05 -20.55
C THR A 79 7.03 10.29 -19.99
N ALA A 80 6.71 10.29 -18.70
CA ALA A 80 6.32 11.48 -17.95
C ALA A 80 7.52 12.01 -17.17
N THR A 81 7.56 13.34 -16.99
CA THR A 81 8.57 14.01 -16.17
C THR A 81 7.89 14.81 -15.07
N LEU A 82 8.26 14.58 -13.82
CA LEU A 82 7.75 15.31 -12.65
C LEU A 82 8.93 15.80 -11.83
N GLY A 83 9.18 17.11 -11.87
CA GLY A 83 10.37 17.70 -11.25
C GLY A 83 11.65 17.13 -11.87
N PHE A 84 12.44 16.41 -11.07
CA PHE A 84 13.66 15.73 -11.52
C PHE A 84 13.44 14.26 -11.89
N LEU A 85 12.24 13.72 -11.64
CA LEU A 85 11.92 12.32 -11.88
C LEU A 85 11.42 12.14 -13.32
N SER A 86 11.91 11.10 -13.99
CA SER A 86 11.44 10.64 -15.29
C SER A 86 10.93 9.22 -15.16
N VAL A 87 9.66 8.99 -15.53
CA VAL A 87 9.00 7.69 -15.46
C VAL A 87 8.59 7.26 -16.85
N LYS A 88 9.14 6.15 -17.33
CA LYS A 88 8.80 5.55 -18.61
C LYS A 88 7.99 4.28 -18.41
N LEU A 89 6.87 4.16 -19.11
CA LEU A 89 6.13 2.90 -19.24
C LEU A 89 6.63 2.16 -20.47
N ASN A 90 7.21 0.97 -20.32
CA ASN A 90 7.62 0.15 -21.47
C ASN A 90 6.58 -0.88 -21.87
N GLU A 91 5.80 -1.39 -20.92
CA GLU A 91 4.73 -2.34 -21.19
C GLU A 91 3.69 -2.32 -20.07
N CYS A 92 2.43 -2.53 -20.41
CA CYS A 92 1.35 -2.76 -19.45
C CYS A 92 0.59 -4.02 -19.86
N ARG A 93 0.50 -5.02 -18.97
CA ARG A 93 -0.27 -6.24 -19.18
C ARG A 93 -1.36 -6.38 -18.14
N TYR A 94 -2.45 -7.05 -18.49
CA TYR A 94 -3.58 -7.31 -17.61
C TYR A 94 -4.11 -8.75 -17.80
N PRO A 95 -4.76 -9.35 -16.79
CA PRO A 95 -5.40 -10.65 -16.92
C PRO A 95 -6.58 -10.58 -17.90
N ILE A 96 -6.65 -11.47 -18.90
CA ILE A 96 -7.72 -11.46 -19.91
C ILE A 96 -9.10 -11.67 -19.26
N GLU A 97 -9.17 -12.60 -18.31
CA GLU A 97 -10.41 -12.93 -17.58
C GLU A 97 -10.90 -11.78 -16.69
N ASN A 98 -10.01 -10.88 -16.26
CA ASN A 98 -10.37 -9.71 -15.46
C ASN A 98 -9.47 -8.50 -15.77
N PRO A 99 -9.78 -7.75 -16.86
CA PRO A 99 -8.92 -6.67 -17.34
C PRO A 99 -8.73 -5.50 -16.36
N SER A 100 -9.66 -5.35 -15.41
CA SER A 100 -9.61 -4.31 -14.38
C SER A 100 -9.11 -4.84 -13.03
N GLY A 101 -8.80 -6.13 -12.92
CA GLY A 101 -8.48 -6.80 -11.65
C GLY A 101 -7.05 -6.60 -11.17
N ASP A 102 -6.11 -6.53 -12.10
CA ASP A 102 -4.70 -6.26 -11.80
C ASP A 102 -4.01 -5.67 -13.03
N ALA A 103 -2.83 -5.10 -12.83
CA ALA A 103 -1.97 -4.64 -13.88
C ALA A 103 -0.51 -4.99 -13.59
N PHE A 104 0.16 -5.52 -14.60
CA PHE A 104 1.58 -5.80 -14.60
C PHE A 104 2.25 -4.75 -15.48
N THR A 105 2.98 -3.81 -14.89
CA THR A 105 3.65 -2.75 -15.64
C THR A 105 5.15 -2.96 -15.63
N GLN A 106 5.78 -2.91 -16.81
CA GLN A 106 7.21 -2.71 -16.89
C GLN A 106 7.45 -1.22 -16.93
N ILE A 107 8.13 -0.70 -15.90
CA ILE A 107 8.50 0.71 -15.84
C ILE A 107 10.01 0.88 -15.67
N VAL A 108 10.49 2.04 -16.13
CA VAL A 108 11.85 2.52 -15.84
C VAL A 108 11.74 3.91 -15.27
N VAL A 109 12.31 4.09 -14.08
CA VAL A 109 12.34 5.35 -13.35
C VAL A 109 13.77 5.86 -13.29
N ARG A 110 13.97 7.12 -13.61
CA ARG A 110 15.27 7.79 -13.62
C ARG A 110 15.20 9.16 -12.96
N ASP A 111 16.36 9.65 -12.55
CA ASP A 111 16.60 11.04 -12.20
C ASP A 111 17.84 11.58 -12.93
N ASN A 112 18.43 12.65 -12.42
CA ASN A 112 19.67 13.24 -12.94
C ASN A 112 20.93 12.42 -12.61
N GLU A 113 20.89 11.54 -11.60
CA GLU A 113 22.03 10.72 -11.16
C GLU A 113 22.04 9.35 -11.83
N GLY A 114 20.88 8.84 -12.28
CA GLY A 114 20.82 7.63 -13.07
C GLY A 114 19.47 6.94 -13.10
N THR A 115 19.51 5.62 -13.23
CA THR A 115 18.30 4.79 -13.17
C THR A 115 18.03 4.38 -11.73
N LEU A 116 16.89 4.80 -11.21
CA LEU A 116 16.44 4.52 -9.84
C LEU A 116 15.74 3.15 -9.76
N PHE A 117 14.98 2.79 -10.79
CA PHE A 117 14.27 1.52 -10.87
C PHE A 117 14.07 1.08 -12.31
N SER A 118 14.13 -0.22 -12.57
CA SER A 118 13.79 -0.81 -13.86
C SER A 118 13.29 -2.23 -13.62
N GLY A 119 12.00 -2.46 -13.78
CA GLY A 119 11.43 -3.75 -13.49
C GLY A 119 9.93 -3.84 -13.74
N TRP A 120 9.40 -5.04 -13.50
CA TRP A 120 7.98 -5.31 -13.48
C TRP A 120 7.39 -4.95 -12.12
N MET A 121 6.20 -4.36 -12.12
CA MET A 121 5.46 -4.04 -10.91
C MET A 121 4.00 -4.50 -11.06
N LEU A 122 3.44 -5.03 -9.98
CA LEU A 122 2.05 -5.47 -9.89
C LEU A 122 1.25 -4.40 -9.16
N ALA A 123 0.12 -3.98 -9.72
CA ALA A 123 -0.77 -3.00 -9.07
C ALA A 123 -1.36 -3.56 -7.76
N SER A 124 -1.69 -4.85 -7.72
CA SER A 124 -2.21 -5.54 -6.54
C SER A 124 -1.17 -5.73 -5.42
N ALA A 125 0.12 -5.80 -5.76
CA ALA A 125 1.20 -6.05 -4.82
C ALA A 125 2.48 -5.27 -5.18
N PRO A 126 2.47 -3.92 -5.09
CA PRO A 126 3.62 -3.10 -5.50
C PRO A 126 4.88 -3.39 -4.68
N ALA A 127 4.70 -3.82 -3.43
CA ALA A 127 5.78 -4.15 -2.51
C ALA A 127 6.64 -5.35 -2.95
N LEU A 128 6.15 -6.22 -3.87
CA LEU A 128 6.91 -7.37 -4.35
C LEU A 128 8.13 -6.97 -5.19
N ASN A 129 8.07 -5.80 -5.83
CA ASN A 129 9.19 -5.23 -6.57
C ASN A 129 9.09 -3.71 -6.55
N ALA A 130 9.29 -3.13 -5.36
CA ALA A 130 9.08 -1.72 -5.10
C ALA A 130 10.18 -0.83 -5.71
N MET A 131 9.81 0.37 -6.13
CA MET A 131 10.76 1.45 -6.37
C MET A 131 11.05 2.14 -5.02
N ASP A 132 12.18 1.80 -4.40
CA ASP A 132 12.57 2.37 -3.10
C ASP A 132 13.59 3.50 -3.27
N HIS A 133 13.09 4.73 -3.33
CA HIS A 133 13.92 5.95 -3.38
C HIS A 133 13.58 6.86 -2.19
N PRO A 134 14.53 7.53 -1.52
CA PRO A 134 14.26 8.32 -0.30
C PRO A 134 13.19 9.40 -0.46
N ARG A 135 13.07 10.00 -1.67
CA ARG A 135 12.11 11.07 -1.93
C ARG A 135 10.86 10.63 -2.66
N TYR A 136 10.95 9.66 -3.57
CA TYR A 136 9.86 9.34 -4.48
C TYR A 136 9.45 7.88 -4.31
N ASP A 137 8.18 7.61 -4.53
CA ASP A 137 7.64 6.26 -4.71
C ASP A 137 6.75 6.29 -5.96
N VAL A 138 6.84 5.25 -6.79
CA VAL A 138 6.10 5.13 -8.04
C VAL A 138 5.49 3.75 -8.10
N TRP A 139 4.17 3.68 -8.31
CA TRP A 139 3.49 2.40 -8.44
C TRP A 139 2.44 2.35 -9.53
N ALA A 140 2.17 1.12 -10.00
CA ALA A 140 1.14 0.83 -10.97
C ALA A 140 -0.25 0.95 -10.35
N LEU A 141 -1.20 1.53 -11.10
CA LEU A 141 -2.61 1.54 -10.73
C LEU A 141 -3.41 0.55 -11.58
N ARG A 142 -3.35 0.69 -12.91
CA ARG A 142 -4.11 -0.13 -13.85
C ARG A 142 -3.59 0.02 -15.28
N CYS A 143 -3.97 -0.92 -16.16
CA CYS A 143 -3.78 -0.75 -17.59
C CYS A 143 -4.96 -0.01 -18.24
N MET A 144 -4.69 0.67 -19.37
CA MET A 144 -5.68 1.33 -20.20
C MET A 144 -6.20 0.34 -21.25
N THR A 145 -7.42 -0.16 -21.06
CA THR A 145 -7.99 -1.26 -21.88
C THR A 145 -9.12 -0.82 -22.82
N SER A 146 -9.43 0.48 -22.92
CA SER A 146 -10.53 1.02 -23.75
C SER A 146 -10.26 2.45 -24.20
#